data_AF-A0A953WXY8-F1
#
_entry.id   AF-A0A953WXY8-F1
#
_cell.length_a   1.000
_cell.length_b   1.000
_cell.length_c   1.000
_cell.angle_alpha   90.00
_cell.angle_beta   90.00
_cell.angle_gamma   90.00
#
_symmetry.space_group_name_H-M   'P 1'
#
loop_
_entity.id
_entity.type
_entity.pdbx_description
1 polymer ?
#
loop_
_entity_poly.entity_id
_entity_poly.type
_entity_poly.pdbx_seq_one_letter_code
_entity_poly.pdbx_strand_id
1 'polypeptide(L)'
;MNKPANQSEFETPNVTTGPLPSSRKVYTHPLPDLAVPHREIDLHPSANEPPVPVYDTSGPYTDPSVTIDVEQGLARTRRDWVLERGGVEEYEGRDVKPEDNGGASGKHLAREFPVKHRPLRGQPRIDKVECASSPCAMDLDPPVNAEGLPLVTQYEFAKAGIITKEMIYVATRENLGRRAAVEGAAERIAEGESFGAHIPDYITPEFVRDEIAAGRAIIPANINHAELEPQIIGRNFLVKINANIGNSAVASSVEEEVDKMVWAIRWGADNVMDLSTGRNIHNTREWII
;
A
#
# COMPACT_ATOMS: atom_id res chain seq x y z
N MET A 1 -32.38 5.56 3.69
CA MET A 1 -32.16 6.31 4.95
C MET A 1 -31.06 5.57 5.68
N ASN A 2 -29.95 6.24 6.00
CA ASN A 2 -28.86 5.63 6.80
C ASN A 2 -29.47 4.97 8.04
N LYS A 3 -29.22 3.67 8.23
CA LYS A 3 -29.68 2.95 9.41
C LYS A 3 -29.19 3.71 10.66
N PRO A 4 -30.06 4.01 11.63
CA PRO A 4 -29.61 4.57 12.90
C PRO A 4 -28.71 3.52 13.57
N ALA A 5 -27.43 3.86 13.75
CA ALA A 5 -26.52 3.05 14.56
C ALA A 5 -26.42 3.74 15.92
N ASN A 6 -26.90 3.07 16.96
CA ASN A 6 -26.64 3.52 18.32
C ASN A 6 -25.15 3.26 18.59
N GLN A 7 -24.41 4.21 19.18
CA GLN A 7 -22.96 4.02 19.40
C GLN A 7 -22.66 2.81 20.30
N SER A 8 -23.62 2.41 21.15
CA SER A 8 -23.57 1.20 21.98
C SER A 8 -23.95 -0.09 21.27
N GLU A 9 -24.44 -0.03 20.03
CA GLU A 9 -24.86 -1.17 19.20
C GLU A 9 -23.95 -1.37 17.97
N PHE A 10 -22.84 -0.63 17.89
CA PHE A 10 -21.86 -0.80 16.82
C PHE A 10 -21.18 -2.16 17.00
N GLU A 11 -21.48 -3.09 16.11
CA GLU A 11 -20.76 -4.36 16.04
C GLU A 11 -19.41 -4.12 15.37
N THR A 12 -18.34 -4.66 15.96
CA THR A 12 -17.02 -4.63 15.34
C THR A 12 -17.14 -5.23 13.93
N PRO A 13 -16.64 -4.57 12.87
CA PRO A 13 -16.76 -5.06 11.51
C PRO A 13 -16.24 -6.49 11.41
N ASN A 14 -17.13 -7.42 11.08
CA ASN A 14 -16.75 -8.80 10.84
C ASN A 14 -16.29 -8.93 9.39
N VAL A 15 -14.98 -9.05 9.20
CA VAL A 15 -14.38 -9.09 7.87
C VAL A 15 -13.99 -10.53 7.48
N THR A 16 -14.06 -10.82 6.19
CA THR A 16 -13.64 -12.12 5.68
C THR A 16 -12.13 -12.35 5.89
N THR A 17 -11.78 -13.28 6.77
CA THR A 17 -10.39 -13.68 7.05
C THR A 17 -10.11 -15.13 6.70
N GLY A 18 -8.84 -15.51 6.79
CA GLY A 18 -8.36 -16.88 6.65
C GLY A 18 -7.79 -17.18 5.27
N PRO A 19 -6.99 -18.26 5.16
CA PRO A 19 -6.28 -18.61 3.93
C PRO A 19 -7.21 -18.74 2.72
N LEU A 20 -6.71 -18.41 1.53
CA LEU A 20 -7.40 -18.70 0.28
C LEU A 20 -7.36 -20.22 0.02
N PRO A 21 -8.45 -20.82 -0.52
CA PRO A 21 -8.52 -22.26 -0.74
C PRO A 21 -7.32 -22.80 -1.51
N SER A 22 -6.75 -23.91 -1.02
CA SER A 22 -5.61 -24.62 -1.63
C SER A 22 -4.37 -23.74 -1.88
N SER A 23 -4.19 -22.69 -1.08
CA SER A 23 -2.99 -21.86 -1.14
C SER A 23 -2.56 -21.38 0.24
N ARG A 24 -1.29 -20.99 0.36
CA ARG A 24 -0.72 -20.42 1.59
C ARG A 24 -0.06 -19.08 1.29
N LYS A 25 -0.11 -18.16 2.25
CA LYS A 25 0.67 -16.92 2.23
C LYS A 25 2.15 -17.25 2.44
N VAL A 26 3.02 -16.63 1.66
CA VAL A 26 4.48 -16.75 1.74
C VAL A 26 5.11 -15.37 1.55
N TYR A 27 6.25 -15.14 2.19
CA TYR A 27 6.97 -13.87 2.14
C TYR A 27 8.39 -14.06 1.56
N THR A 28 8.74 -13.24 0.57
CA THR A 28 10.12 -13.11 0.09
C THR A 28 10.77 -11.93 0.79
N HIS A 29 12.02 -12.10 1.24
CA HIS A 29 12.74 -11.10 2.01
C HIS A 29 13.95 -10.57 1.23
N PRO A 30 13.80 -9.49 0.43
CA PRO A 30 14.92 -8.88 -0.29
C PRO A 30 15.88 -8.14 0.65
N LEU A 31 15.38 -7.70 1.81
CA LEU A 31 16.13 -7.15 2.93
C LEU A 31 15.59 -7.76 4.23
N PRO A 32 16.36 -7.79 5.34
CA PRO A 32 15.93 -8.40 6.60
C PRO A 32 14.60 -7.86 7.16
N ASP A 33 14.29 -6.60 6.88
CA ASP A 33 13.13 -5.85 7.37
C ASP A 33 12.01 -5.70 6.32
N LEU A 34 12.18 -6.27 5.13
CA LEU A 34 11.17 -6.27 4.07
C LEU A 34 10.57 -7.67 3.89
N ALA A 35 9.26 -7.78 4.06
CA ALA A 35 8.51 -8.99 3.78
C ALA A 35 7.55 -8.75 2.60
N VAL A 36 7.85 -9.33 1.45
CA VAL A 36 7.09 -9.15 0.21
C VAL A 36 6.13 -10.34 0.01
N PRO A 37 4.81 -10.13 0.11
CA PRO A 37 3.82 -11.19 0.10
C PRO A 37 3.59 -11.73 -1.31
N HIS A 38 3.35 -13.02 -1.33
CA HIS A 38 2.75 -13.76 -2.43
C HIS A 38 2.00 -14.94 -1.84
N ARG A 39 1.27 -15.66 -2.68
CA ARG A 39 0.68 -16.94 -2.28
C ARG A 39 1.21 -18.05 -3.15
N GLU A 40 1.41 -19.21 -2.55
CA GLU A 40 1.80 -20.42 -3.28
C GLU A 40 0.60 -21.37 -3.37
N ILE A 41 0.33 -21.87 -4.58
CA ILE A 41 -0.68 -22.89 -4.84
C ILE A 41 0.02 -24.24 -4.93
N ASP A 42 -0.35 -25.16 -4.06
CA ASP A 42 0.17 -26.53 -4.10
C ASP A 42 -0.46 -27.30 -5.27
N LEU A 43 0.40 -27.96 -6.04
CA LEU A 43 -0.01 -28.88 -7.09
C LEU A 43 -0.11 -30.30 -6.53
N HIS A 44 -0.86 -31.15 -7.22
CA HIS A 44 -0.98 -32.54 -6.81
C HIS A 44 0.41 -33.22 -6.85
N PRO A 45 0.81 -34.02 -5.83
CA PRO A 45 2.15 -34.61 -5.77
C PRO A 45 2.56 -35.42 -7.01
N SER A 46 1.60 -36.02 -7.71
CA SER A 46 1.88 -36.77 -8.94
C SER A 46 2.36 -35.89 -10.11
N ALA A 47 2.15 -34.57 -10.06
CA ALA A 47 2.67 -33.64 -11.07
C ALA A 47 4.20 -33.51 -10.97
N ASN A 48 4.79 -33.76 -9.79
CA ASN A 48 6.22 -33.54 -9.53
C ASN A 48 6.69 -32.11 -9.88
N GLU A 49 5.80 -31.14 -9.70
CA GLU A 49 6.05 -29.73 -9.98
C GLU A 49 6.11 -28.94 -8.66
N PRO A 50 6.94 -27.88 -8.58
CA PRO A 50 6.96 -27.01 -7.43
C PRO A 50 5.63 -26.23 -7.29
N PRO A 51 5.30 -25.73 -6.09
CA PRO A 51 4.15 -24.85 -5.89
C PRO A 51 4.21 -23.62 -6.79
N VAL A 52 3.07 -23.17 -7.29
CA VAL A 52 2.99 -22.03 -8.20
C VAL A 52 2.87 -20.73 -7.39
N PRO A 53 3.86 -19.82 -7.45
CA PRO A 53 3.75 -18.51 -6.83
C PRO A 53 2.80 -17.62 -7.63
N VAL A 54 1.87 -16.97 -6.93
CA VAL A 54 0.90 -16.05 -7.52
C VAL A 54 0.94 -14.73 -6.76
N TYR A 55 0.80 -13.64 -7.51
CA TYR A 55 0.66 -12.30 -6.96
C TYR A 55 -0.55 -12.26 -6.01
N ASP A 56 -0.36 -11.63 -4.85
CA ASP A 56 -1.36 -11.62 -3.79
C ASP A 56 -1.50 -10.22 -3.20
N THR A 57 -2.72 -9.67 -3.29
CA THR A 57 -3.10 -8.35 -2.80
C THR A 57 -3.95 -8.42 -1.54
N SER A 58 -4.28 -9.63 -1.05
CA SER A 58 -5.20 -9.84 0.06
C SER A 58 -4.68 -9.36 1.43
N GLY A 59 -3.44 -8.89 1.50
CA GLY A 59 -2.82 -8.37 2.72
C GLY A 59 -2.77 -9.40 3.87
N PRO A 60 -2.70 -8.94 5.12
CA PRO A 60 -2.64 -9.80 6.30
C PRO A 60 -3.89 -10.64 6.54
N TYR A 61 -5.03 -10.32 5.92
CA TYR A 61 -6.31 -11.00 6.15
C TYR A 61 -6.32 -12.49 5.77
N THR A 62 -5.41 -12.92 4.89
CA THR A 62 -5.26 -14.33 4.48
C THR A 62 -4.06 -15.01 5.13
N ASP A 63 -3.30 -14.31 5.97
CA ASP A 63 -2.18 -14.89 6.72
C ASP A 63 -2.68 -15.48 8.05
N PRO A 64 -2.65 -16.81 8.23
CA PRO A 64 -3.11 -17.44 9.46
C PRO A 64 -2.21 -17.14 10.68
N SER A 65 -1.03 -16.58 10.48
CA SER A 65 -0.12 -16.17 11.56
C SER A 65 -0.45 -14.79 12.14
N VAL A 66 -1.28 -13.99 11.44
CA VAL A 66 -1.67 -12.65 11.87
C VAL A 66 -3.06 -12.68 12.49
N THR A 67 -3.18 -12.13 13.71
CA THR A 67 -4.48 -11.89 14.33
C THR A 67 -5.01 -10.53 13.87
N ILE A 68 -6.15 -10.52 13.21
CA ILE A 68 -6.79 -9.29 12.72
C ILE A 68 -7.67 -8.71 13.81
N ASP A 69 -7.39 -7.46 14.19
CA ASP A 69 -8.25 -6.64 15.04
C ASP A 69 -8.59 -5.35 14.29
N VAL A 70 -9.81 -5.27 13.78
CA VAL A 70 -10.28 -4.12 12.99
C VAL A 70 -10.38 -2.86 13.85
N GLU A 71 -10.50 -2.97 15.18
CA GLU A 71 -10.48 -1.78 16.05
C GLU A 71 -9.06 -1.24 16.28
N GLN A 72 -8.02 -2.04 16.05
CA GLN A 72 -6.62 -1.58 16.15
C GLN A 72 -6.04 -1.17 14.80
N GLY A 73 -6.67 -1.59 13.70
CA GLY A 73 -6.12 -1.42 12.36
C GLY A 73 -5.01 -2.41 12.05
N LEU A 74 -4.44 -2.31 10.84
CA LEU A 74 -3.35 -3.17 10.40
C LEU A 74 -2.00 -2.70 10.96
N ALA A 75 -1.01 -3.61 10.98
CA ALA A 75 0.33 -3.29 11.39
C ALA A 75 0.97 -2.24 10.46
N ARG A 76 1.53 -1.19 11.06
CA ARG A 76 2.08 0.00 10.36
C ARG A 76 3.52 -0.19 9.91
N THR A 77 3.80 -1.30 9.22
CA THR A 77 5.16 -1.77 8.90
C THR A 77 6.00 -0.76 8.09
N ARG A 78 5.36 0.12 7.31
CA ARG A 78 6.08 1.10 6.48
C ARG A 78 6.49 2.36 7.23
N ARG A 79 5.98 2.59 8.45
CA ARG A 79 6.23 3.83 9.19
C ARG A 79 7.73 4.07 9.40
N ASP A 80 8.44 3.03 9.83
CA ASP A 80 9.88 3.13 10.12
C ASP A 80 10.66 3.45 8.84
N TRP A 81 10.26 2.89 7.69
CA TRP A 81 10.94 3.17 6.42
C TRP A 81 10.84 4.64 6.03
N VAL A 82 9.72 5.29 6.35
CA VAL A 82 9.49 6.71 6.07
C VAL A 82 10.29 7.58 7.04
N LEU A 83 10.35 7.21 8.31
CA LEU A 83 11.12 7.94 9.33
C LEU A 83 12.64 7.84 9.09
N GLU A 84 13.14 6.65 8.77
CA GLU A 84 14.57 6.40 8.51
C GLU A 84 15.12 7.20 7.34
N ARG A 85 14.29 7.51 6.33
CA ARG A 85 14.71 8.35 5.19
C ARG A 85 14.92 9.81 5.54
N GLY A 86 14.35 10.26 6.66
CA GLY A 86 14.33 11.67 7.05
C GLY A 86 13.48 12.53 6.10
N GLY A 87 13.46 13.84 6.38
CA GLY A 87 12.73 14.82 5.56
C GLY A 87 11.23 14.89 5.86
N VAL A 88 10.77 14.13 6.86
CA VAL A 88 9.43 14.23 7.42
C VAL A 88 9.49 14.52 8.91
N GLU A 89 8.43 15.13 9.43
CA GLU A 89 8.24 15.37 10.85
C GLU A 89 6.80 15.07 11.26
N GLU A 90 6.62 14.68 12.51
CA GLU A 90 5.28 14.59 13.10
C GLU A 90 4.69 15.98 13.29
N TYR A 91 3.37 16.09 13.10
CA TYR A 91 2.65 17.31 13.42
C TYR A 91 1.29 17.01 14.05
N GLU A 92 0.70 18.02 14.68
CA GLU A 92 -0.67 17.94 15.18
C GLU A 92 -1.63 17.88 13.99
N GLY A 93 -2.34 16.75 13.86
CA GLY A 93 -3.29 16.50 12.79
C GLY A 93 -4.44 17.49 12.79
N ARG A 94 -5.12 17.59 11.65
CA ARG A 94 -6.31 18.42 11.53
C ARG A 94 -7.46 17.79 12.33
N ASP A 95 -8.15 18.59 13.13
CA ASP A 95 -9.39 18.17 13.77
C ASP A 95 -10.51 17.88 12.74
N VAL A 96 -11.25 16.81 12.99
CA VAL A 96 -12.46 16.46 12.24
C VAL A 96 -13.55 17.48 12.52
N LYS A 97 -14.07 18.08 11.46
CA LYS A 97 -15.15 19.08 11.52
C LYS A 97 -16.49 18.43 11.15
N PRO A 98 -17.63 19.00 11.59
CA PRO A 98 -18.95 18.47 11.25
C PRO A 98 -19.18 18.31 9.74
N GLU A 99 -18.65 19.21 8.91
CA GLU A 99 -18.74 19.16 7.46
C GLU A 99 -18.04 17.95 6.83
N ASP A 100 -16.99 17.40 7.45
CA ASP A 100 -16.27 16.22 6.94
C ASP A 100 -17.15 14.96 6.93
N ASN A 101 -18.18 14.96 7.78
CA ASN A 101 -19.19 13.91 7.86
C ASN A 101 -20.57 14.38 7.38
N GLY A 102 -20.64 15.46 6.59
CA GLY A 102 -21.89 15.98 6.02
C GLY A 102 -22.89 16.44 7.10
N GLY A 103 -22.41 17.02 8.21
CA GLY A 103 -23.23 17.48 9.33
C GLY A 103 -23.91 16.33 10.09
N ALA A 104 -23.36 15.12 10.06
CA ALA A 104 -23.83 14.00 10.88
C ALA A 104 -23.61 14.26 12.38
N SER A 105 -24.61 13.92 13.20
CA SER A 105 -24.56 14.08 14.66
C SER A 105 -25.40 13.02 15.37
N GLY A 106 -25.08 12.77 16.65
CA GLY A 106 -25.76 11.78 17.48
C GLY A 106 -25.77 10.39 16.86
N LYS A 107 -26.93 9.70 16.90
CA LYS A 107 -27.14 8.35 16.37
C LYS A 107 -26.98 8.19 14.85
N HIS A 108 -26.75 9.28 14.12
CA HIS A 108 -26.55 9.27 12.67
C HIS A 108 -25.08 9.48 12.28
N LEU A 109 -24.24 9.85 13.24
CA LEU A 109 -22.80 9.96 13.06
C LEU A 109 -22.17 8.57 13.17
N ALA A 110 -21.43 8.19 12.14
CA ALA A 110 -20.64 6.96 12.18
C ALA A 110 -19.61 7.03 13.31
N ARG A 111 -19.32 5.89 13.95
CA ARG A 111 -18.29 5.81 14.98
C ARG A 111 -16.95 6.26 14.41
N GLU A 112 -16.25 7.12 15.14
CA GLU A 112 -14.88 7.50 14.80
C GLU A 112 -13.95 6.30 15.03
N PHE A 113 -12.95 6.13 14.17
CA PHE A 113 -11.94 5.11 14.37
C PHE A 113 -11.22 5.34 15.71
N PRO A 114 -11.07 4.31 16.57
CA PRO A 114 -10.65 4.53 17.95
C PRO A 114 -9.15 4.84 18.09
N VAL A 115 -8.31 4.40 17.13
CA VAL A 115 -6.87 4.64 17.19
C VAL A 115 -6.52 5.88 16.38
N LYS A 116 -5.91 6.87 17.03
CA LYS A 116 -5.42 8.09 16.38
C LYS A 116 -3.91 8.12 16.36
N HIS A 117 -3.34 8.32 15.19
CA HIS A 117 -1.91 8.44 15.02
C HIS A 117 -1.50 9.87 14.72
N ARG A 118 -0.29 10.25 15.14
CA ARG A 118 0.29 11.54 14.75
C ARG A 118 0.70 11.46 13.29
N PRO A 119 0.12 12.30 12.40
CA PRO A 119 0.48 12.29 11.01
C PRO A 119 1.88 12.89 10.80
N LEU A 120 2.50 12.47 9.70
CA LEU A 120 3.74 12.97 9.17
C LEU A 120 3.45 14.02 8.09
N ARG A 121 4.29 15.04 8.04
CA ARG A 121 4.37 16.02 6.94
C ARG A 121 5.82 16.17 6.49
N GLY A 122 6.03 16.67 5.27
CA GLY A 122 7.37 17.06 4.81
C GLY A 122 7.93 18.18 5.69
N GLN A 123 9.21 18.06 6.06
CA GLN A 123 9.91 19.12 6.78
C GLN A 123 10.02 20.38 5.91
N PRO A 124 10.02 21.57 6.53
CA PRO A 124 10.30 22.81 5.82
C PRO A 124 11.75 22.81 5.30
N ARG A 125 12.07 23.79 4.44
CA ARG A 125 13.39 23.98 3.86
C ARG A 125 14.48 23.91 4.94
N ILE A 126 15.47 23.05 4.72
CA ILE A 126 16.65 22.99 5.57
C ILE A 126 17.67 23.99 5.02
N ASP A 127 17.95 25.04 5.78
CA ASP A 127 18.99 26.00 5.40
C ASP A 127 20.37 25.33 5.54
N LYS A 128 21.06 25.15 4.40
CA LYS A 128 22.41 24.56 4.34
C LYS A 128 23.48 25.27 5.20
N VAL A 129 23.14 26.40 5.83
CA VAL A 129 24.04 27.17 6.72
C VAL A 129 24.17 26.49 8.09
N GLU A 130 23.24 25.64 8.51
CA GLU A 130 23.31 24.95 9.81
C GLU A 130 24.05 23.59 9.77
N CYS A 131 24.17 22.95 8.59
CA CYS A 131 24.91 21.67 8.43
C CYS A 131 26.45 21.80 8.41
N ALA A 132 27.02 23.01 8.53
CA ALA A 132 28.48 23.19 8.48
C ALA A 132 29.22 22.87 9.80
N SER A 133 28.50 22.41 10.84
CA SER A 133 29.09 22.19 12.18
C SER A 133 29.04 20.75 12.70
N SER A 134 28.77 19.75 11.85
CA SER A 134 28.87 18.34 12.24
C SER A 134 30.03 17.64 11.53
N PRO A 135 31.09 17.23 12.25
CA PRO A 135 32.23 16.54 11.64
C PRO A 135 31.89 15.08 11.36
N CYS A 136 32.03 14.68 10.09
CA CYS A 136 32.40 13.34 9.64
C CYS A 136 31.80 12.14 10.42
N ALA A 137 30.52 11.88 10.21
CA ALA A 137 29.92 10.54 10.27
C ALA A 137 28.92 10.43 9.11
N MET A 138 28.80 9.27 8.47
CA MET A 138 27.97 9.06 7.28
C MET A 138 26.45 9.00 7.56
N ASP A 139 25.91 9.85 8.43
CA ASP A 139 24.56 9.65 8.97
C ASP A 139 23.67 10.91 8.90
N LEU A 140 22.73 10.86 7.94
CA LEU A 140 21.35 11.34 8.02
C LEU A 140 21.04 12.86 7.93
N ASP A 141 21.65 13.57 6.98
CA ASP A 141 20.92 14.69 6.38
C ASP A 141 19.92 14.12 5.35
N PRO A 142 18.61 14.43 5.44
CA PRO A 142 17.67 13.94 4.46
C PRO A 142 18.05 14.47 3.07
N PRO A 143 17.92 13.66 2.00
CA PRO A 143 18.22 14.15 0.67
C PRO A 143 17.32 15.35 0.37
N VAL A 144 17.87 16.38 -0.26
CA VAL A 144 17.16 17.61 -0.60
C VAL A 144 17.11 17.84 -2.11
N ASN A 145 16.08 18.52 -2.58
CA ASN A 145 15.97 18.97 -3.97
C ASN A 145 16.86 20.20 -4.24
N ALA A 146 16.80 20.73 -5.47
CA ALA A 146 17.59 21.89 -5.87
C ALA A 146 17.29 23.14 -5.03
N GLU A 147 16.07 23.23 -4.48
CA GLU A 147 15.58 24.31 -3.64
C GLU A 147 15.95 24.14 -2.15
N GLY A 148 16.56 23.02 -1.75
CA GLY A 148 16.91 22.71 -0.36
C GLY A 148 15.73 22.18 0.48
N LEU A 149 14.65 21.76 -0.17
CA LEU A 149 13.54 21.06 0.48
C LEU A 149 13.85 19.56 0.55
N PRO A 150 13.60 18.88 1.67
CA PRO A 150 13.73 17.44 1.75
C PRO A 150 12.85 16.72 0.72
N LEU A 151 13.38 15.66 0.11
CA LEU A 151 12.63 14.83 -0.83
C LEU A 151 11.57 14.03 -0.07
N VAL A 152 10.35 13.95 -0.62
CA VAL A 152 9.25 13.21 0.02
C VAL A 152 8.63 12.19 -0.94
N THR A 153 8.50 12.55 -2.21
CA THR A 153 7.81 11.71 -3.19
C THR A 153 8.75 10.70 -3.83
N GLN A 154 8.21 9.54 -4.22
CA GLN A 154 8.97 8.52 -4.95
C GLN A 154 9.57 9.06 -6.26
N TYR A 155 8.89 10.02 -6.91
CA TYR A 155 9.38 10.69 -8.10
C TYR A 155 10.65 11.52 -7.84
N GLU A 156 10.65 12.29 -6.76
CA GLU A 156 11.81 13.08 -6.33
C GLU A 156 13.00 12.19 -6.00
N PHE A 157 12.80 11.13 -5.22
CA PHE A 157 13.85 10.15 -4.93
C PHE A 157 14.40 9.53 -6.21
N ALA A 158 13.51 9.12 -7.13
CA ALA A 158 13.91 8.53 -8.39
C ALA A 158 14.75 9.49 -9.25
N LYS A 159 14.34 10.76 -9.36
CA LYS A 159 15.09 11.81 -10.07
C LYS A 159 16.46 12.10 -9.42
N ALA A 160 16.55 11.97 -8.10
CA ALA A 160 17.81 12.09 -7.37
C ALA A 160 18.70 10.84 -7.49
N GLY A 161 18.27 9.80 -8.21
CA GLY A 161 19.03 8.55 -8.37
C GLY A 161 18.92 7.61 -7.17
N ILE A 162 18.06 7.92 -6.19
CA ILE A 162 17.92 7.20 -4.92
C ILE A 162 16.88 6.07 -5.08
N ILE A 163 17.26 4.87 -4.63
CA ILE A 163 16.38 3.71 -4.59
C ILE A 163 15.80 3.60 -3.18
N THR A 164 14.48 3.65 -3.07
CA THR A 164 13.77 3.55 -1.80
C THR A 164 13.43 2.10 -1.44
N LYS A 165 13.06 1.84 -0.18
CA LYS A 165 12.54 0.54 0.25
C LYS A 165 11.30 0.13 -0.54
N GLU A 166 10.41 1.05 -0.92
CA GLU A 166 9.27 0.71 -1.78
C GLU A 166 9.72 0.28 -3.19
N MET A 167 10.75 0.91 -3.77
CA MET A 167 11.26 0.49 -5.08
C MET A 167 11.83 -0.95 -5.03
N ILE A 168 12.54 -1.30 -3.95
CA ILE A 168 13.02 -2.68 -3.72
C ILE A 168 11.86 -3.64 -3.51
N TYR A 169 10.86 -3.23 -2.74
CA TYR A 169 9.66 -4.01 -2.45
C TYR A 169 8.90 -4.37 -3.72
N VAL A 170 8.57 -3.38 -4.56
CA VAL A 170 7.80 -3.60 -5.79
C VAL A 170 8.61 -4.35 -6.84
N ALA A 171 9.93 -4.14 -6.94
CA ALA A 171 10.78 -4.92 -7.84
C ALA A 171 10.72 -6.41 -7.49
N THR A 172 10.79 -6.73 -6.20
CA THR A 172 10.65 -8.11 -5.70
C THR A 172 9.25 -8.66 -5.99
N ARG A 173 8.19 -7.86 -5.75
CA ARG A 173 6.79 -8.26 -5.94
C ARG A 173 6.45 -8.53 -7.42
N GLU A 174 7.10 -7.83 -8.35
CA GLU A 174 6.93 -8.01 -9.80
C GLU A 174 7.71 -9.20 -10.39
N ASN A 175 8.60 -9.82 -9.61
CA ASN A 175 9.47 -10.91 -10.07
C ASN A 175 8.99 -12.32 -9.68
N LEU A 176 7.80 -12.47 -9.09
CA LEU A 176 7.29 -13.75 -8.58
C LEU A 176 7.40 -14.92 -9.59
N GLY A 177 7.10 -14.67 -10.87
CA GLY A 177 7.27 -15.65 -11.95
C GLY A 177 8.55 -15.49 -12.79
N ARG A 178 9.35 -14.45 -12.53
CA ARG A 178 10.58 -14.11 -13.28
C ARG A 178 11.85 -14.64 -12.61
N ARG A 179 11.83 -14.90 -11.29
CA ARG A 179 13.00 -15.39 -10.53
C ARG A 179 13.49 -16.76 -10.99
N ALA A 180 12.57 -17.62 -11.39
CA ALA A 180 12.85 -18.90 -12.03
C ALA A 180 11.91 -19.04 -13.22
N ALA A 181 12.29 -18.44 -14.35
CA ALA A 181 11.51 -18.54 -15.58
C ALA A 181 11.39 -20.01 -15.98
N VAL A 182 10.16 -20.46 -16.23
CA VAL A 182 9.89 -21.79 -16.77
C VAL A 182 10.50 -21.91 -18.17
N GLU A 183 10.87 -23.12 -18.57
CA GLU A 183 11.37 -23.38 -19.93
C GLU A 183 10.37 -22.87 -20.99
N GLY A 184 10.90 -22.25 -22.05
CA GLY A 184 10.09 -21.62 -23.10
C GLY A 184 9.29 -20.37 -22.66
N ALA A 185 9.55 -19.79 -21.48
CA ALA A 185 8.88 -18.54 -21.08
C ALA A 185 9.21 -17.37 -22.01
N ALA A 186 10.50 -17.19 -22.36
CA ALA A 186 10.94 -16.12 -23.24
C ALA A 186 10.33 -16.23 -24.64
N GLU A 187 10.22 -17.46 -25.18
CA GLU A 187 9.59 -17.73 -26.47
C GLU A 187 8.10 -17.39 -26.45
N ARG A 188 7.36 -17.83 -25.43
CA ARG A 188 5.94 -17.48 -25.25
C ARG A 188 5.70 -15.98 -25.07
N ILE A 189 6.63 -15.28 -24.41
CA ILE A 189 6.57 -13.82 -24.31
C ILE A 189 6.81 -13.18 -25.68
N ALA A 190 7.77 -13.70 -26.46
CA ALA A 190 8.08 -13.23 -27.80
C ALA A 190 6.97 -13.50 -28.83
N GLU A 191 6.10 -14.50 -28.59
CA GLU A 191 4.86 -14.70 -29.35
C GLU A 191 3.81 -13.61 -29.07
N GLY A 192 3.93 -12.89 -27.95
CA GLY A 192 3.08 -11.76 -27.60
C GLY A 192 3.47 -10.46 -28.33
N GLU A 193 2.53 -9.52 -28.39
CA GLU A 193 2.76 -8.17 -28.89
C GLU A 193 2.57 -7.16 -27.75
N SER A 194 3.57 -6.31 -27.53
CA SER A 194 3.58 -5.31 -26.46
C SER A 194 3.41 -3.87 -26.96
N PHE A 195 3.30 -3.69 -28.28
CA PHE A 195 3.23 -2.43 -29.02
C PHE A 195 4.39 -1.48 -28.68
N GLY A 196 5.61 -2.04 -28.59
CA GLY A 196 6.82 -1.30 -28.24
C GLY A 196 6.97 -0.99 -26.75
N ALA A 197 6.45 -1.83 -25.86
CA ALA A 197 6.77 -1.74 -24.44
C ALA A 197 8.19 -2.27 -24.17
N HIS A 198 8.81 -1.81 -23.08
CA HIS A 198 10.14 -2.24 -22.65
C HIS A 198 10.01 -3.05 -21.37
N ILE A 199 9.47 -4.26 -21.48
CA ILE A 199 9.30 -5.18 -20.36
C ILE A 199 10.58 -6.02 -20.24
N PRO A 200 11.36 -5.88 -19.16
CA PRO A 200 12.57 -6.68 -18.98
C PRO A 200 12.21 -8.10 -18.52
N ASP A 201 13.13 -9.03 -18.76
CA ASP A 201 13.03 -10.42 -18.28
C ASP A 201 13.00 -10.47 -16.74
N TYR A 202 13.69 -9.53 -16.10
CA TYR A 202 13.78 -9.40 -14.65
C TYR A 202 13.70 -7.92 -14.25
N ILE A 203 12.89 -7.62 -13.23
CA ILE A 203 12.65 -6.25 -12.75
C ILE A 203 13.64 -5.93 -11.64
N THR A 204 14.58 -5.02 -11.87
CA THR A 204 15.49 -4.57 -10.80
C THR A 204 14.97 -3.32 -10.10
N PRO A 205 15.42 -3.03 -8.86
CA PRO A 205 15.12 -1.76 -8.19
C PRO A 205 15.57 -0.54 -9.01
N GLU A 206 16.67 -0.65 -9.76
CA GLU A 206 17.16 0.38 -10.68
C GLU A 206 16.17 0.61 -11.83
N PHE A 207 15.64 -0.46 -12.43
CA PHE A 207 14.63 -0.34 -13.49
C PHE A 207 13.36 0.35 -12.98
N VAL A 208 12.91 -0.03 -11.77
CA VAL A 208 11.76 0.62 -11.11
C VAL A 208 12.03 2.12 -10.92
N ARG A 209 13.20 2.48 -10.40
CA ARG A 209 13.62 3.87 -10.23
C ARG A 209 13.61 4.62 -11.57
N ASP A 210 14.16 4.02 -12.62
CA ASP A 210 14.26 4.68 -13.93
C ASP A 210 12.89 4.90 -14.58
N GLU A 211 11.96 3.95 -14.43
CA GLU A 211 10.57 4.09 -14.88
C GLU A 211 9.83 5.21 -14.13
N ILE A 212 10.04 5.32 -12.82
CA ILE A 212 9.48 6.40 -11.99
C ILE A 212 10.11 7.74 -12.38
N ALA A 213 11.43 7.81 -12.50
CA ALA A 213 12.16 9.02 -12.88
C ALA A 213 11.76 9.52 -14.28
N ALA A 214 11.41 8.61 -15.19
CA ALA A 214 10.88 8.92 -16.50
C ALA A 214 9.39 9.31 -16.50
N GLY A 215 8.69 9.16 -15.38
CA GLY A 215 7.25 9.42 -15.27
C GLY A 215 6.38 8.37 -15.97
N ARG A 216 6.92 7.17 -16.25
CA ARG A 216 6.21 6.06 -16.90
C ARG A 216 5.56 5.09 -15.92
N ALA A 217 5.96 5.17 -14.65
CA ALA A 217 5.39 4.39 -13.57
C ALA A 217 5.28 5.21 -12.27
N ILE A 218 4.38 4.78 -11.38
CA ILE A 218 4.16 5.39 -10.08
C ILE A 218 4.04 4.33 -8.98
N ILE A 219 4.42 4.71 -7.76
CA ILE A 219 4.14 3.96 -6.52
C ILE A 219 3.25 4.86 -5.65
N PRO A 220 1.94 4.59 -5.53
CA PRO A 220 1.04 5.41 -4.72
C PRO A 220 1.23 5.10 -3.23
N ALA A 221 2.22 5.73 -2.60
CA ALA A 221 2.59 5.49 -1.20
C ALA A 221 2.61 6.80 -0.39
N ASN A 222 1.43 7.27 0.03
CA ASN A 222 1.33 8.41 0.94
C ASN A 222 2.06 8.10 2.25
N ILE A 223 2.89 9.02 2.74
CA ILE A 223 3.69 8.87 3.97
C ILE A 223 2.86 8.52 5.23
N ASN A 224 1.55 8.82 5.23
CA ASN A 224 0.66 8.57 6.37
C ASN A 224 -0.07 7.22 6.34
N HIS A 225 -0.14 6.54 5.20
CA HIS A 225 -0.83 5.26 5.06
C HIS A 225 0.15 4.11 5.32
N ALA A 226 0.68 3.99 6.54
CA ALA A 226 1.83 3.13 6.89
C ALA A 226 1.54 1.62 6.88
N GLU A 227 0.28 1.23 6.76
CA GLU A 227 -0.27 -0.11 6.66
C GLU A 227 -0.09 -0.71 5.26
N LEU A 228 0.09 0.15 4.24
CA LEU A 228 0.20 -0.24 2.84
C LEU A 228 1.41 -1.14 2.57
N GLU A 229 1.11 -2.28 1.92
CA GLU A 229 2.05 -3.11 1.15
C GLU A 229 2.27 -2.50 -0.25
N PRO A 230 3.45 -1.93 -0.57
CA PRO A 230 3.64 -1.19 -1.81
C PRO A 230 3.39 -1.98 -3.10
N GLN A 231 2.87 -1.30 -4.11
CA GLN A 231 2.69 -1.80 -5.48
C GLN A 231 3.07 -0.74 -6.50
N ILE A 232 3.35 -1.16 -7.74
CA ILE A 232 3.72 -0.27 -8.85
C ILE A 232 2.72 -0.34 -10.01
N ILE A 233 2.38 0.84 -10.52
CA ILE A 233 1.52 1.01 -11.70
C ILE A 233 2.37 1.58 -12.83
N GLY A 234 2.44 0.87 -13.95
CA GLY A 234 3.13 1.33 -15.15
C GLY A 234 3.01 0.31 -16.28
N ARG A 235 3.25 0.76 -17.52
CA ARG A 235 3.07 -0.07 -18.74
C ARG A 235 3.97 -1.31 -18.76
N ASN A 236 5.16 -1.22 -18.16
CA ASN A 236 6.18 -2.26 -18.21
C ASN A 236 6.09 -3.28 -17.04
N PHE A 237 5.01 -3.23 -16.27
CA PHE A 237 4.73 -4.06 -15.09
C PHE A 237 3.47 -4.89 -15.30
N LEU A 238 3.15 -5.79 -14.36
CA LEU A 238 1.87 -6.50 -14.37
C LEU A 238 0.70 -5.49 -14.42
N VAL A 239 -0.31 -5.78 -15.23
CA VAL A 239 -1.53 -4.95 -15.29
C VAL A 239 -2.21 -4.99 -13.92
N LYS A 240 -2.51 -3.81 -13.38
CA LYS A 240 -3.17 -3.65 -12.08
C LYS A 240 -4.66 -3.33 -12.26
N ILE A 241 -5.48 -3.80 -11.33
CA ILE A 241 -6.93 -3.58 -11.31
C ILE A 241 -7.36 -2.80 -10.05
N ASN A 242 -8.44 -2.03 -10.18
CA ASN A 242 -9.00 -1.24 -9.10
C ASN A 242 -10.44 -1.66 -8.83
N ALA A 243 -10.81 -1.78 -7.56
CA ALA A 243 -12.19 -1.93 -7.13
C ALA A 243 -12.75 -0.62 -6.56
N ASN A 244 -13.97 -0.29 -6.93
CA ASN A 244 -14.66 0.87 -6.36
C ASN A 244 -15.59 0.39 -5.24
N ILE A 245 -15.44 1.00 -4.06
CA ILE A 245 -16.36 0.85 -2.92
C ILE A 245 -16.93 2.23 -2.58
N GLY A 246 -17.76 2.31 -1.55
CA GLY A 246 -18.25 3.58 -1.04
C GLY A 246 -19.69 3.49 -0.56
N ASN A 247 -19.96 4.27 0.48
CA ASN A 247 -21.30 4.50 0.97
C ASN A 247 -22.10 5.40 0.03
N SER A 248 -23.42 5.32 0.14
CA SER A 248 -24.32 6.26 -0.55
C SER A 248 -25.28 6.87 0.47
N ALA A 249 -25.94 7.96 0.08
CA ALA A 249 -26.98 8.59 0.90
C ALA A 249 -28.16 7.66 1.25
N VAL A 250 -28.29 6.52 0.57
CA VAL A 250 -29.45 5.63 0.68
C VAL A 250 -29.10 4.29 1.32
N ALA A 251 -27.85 3.83 1.19
CA ALA A 251 -27.39 2.51 1.62
C ALA A 251 -25.90 2.51 2.02
N SER A 252 -25.58 1.56 2.91
CA SER A 252 -24.27 1.20 3.47
C SER A 252 -23.93 1.77 4.85
N SER A 253 -23.24 0.96 5.65
CA SER A 253 -22.68 1.25 6.97
C SER A 253 -21.15 1.12 6.94
N VAL A 254 -20.47 1.52 8.00
CA VAL A 254 -19.00 1.41 8.08
C VAL A 254 -18.56 -0.05 7.93
N GLU A 255 -19.25 -0.94 8.63
CA GLU A 255 -18.97 -2.38 8.68
C GLU A 255 -19.04 -3.00 7.28
N GLU A 256 -20.07 -2.66 6.50
CA GLU A 256 -20.22 -3.12 5.11
C GLU A 256 -19.11 -2.58 4.20
N GLU A 257 -18.63 -1.34 4.40
CA GLU A 257 -17.56 -0.77 3.57
C GLU A 257 -16.19 -1.41 3.87
N VAL A 258 -15.90 -1.71 5.13
CA VAL A 258 -14.67 -2.42 5.50
C VAL A 258 -14.68 -3.84 4.93
N ASP A 259 -15.78 -4.58 5.03
CA ASP A 259 -15.86 -5.93 4.45
C ASP A 259 -15.78 -5.89 2.90
N LYS A 260 -16.41 -4.90 2.24
CA LYS A 260 -16.24 -4.71 0.77
C LYS A 260 -14.78 -4.48 0.39
N MET A 261 -14.04 -3.68 1.17
CA MET A 261 -12.62 -3.46 0.94
C MET A 261 -11.85 -4.77 1.06
N VAL A 262 -12.02 -5.51 2.17
CA VAL A 262 -11.34 -6.79 2.42
C VAL A 262 -11.70 -7.82 1.34
N TRP A 263 -12.97 -7.89 0.96
CA TRP A 263 -13.45 -8.78 -0.08
C TRP A 263 -12.85 -8.47 -1.44
N ALA A 264 -12.76 -7.18 -1.80
CA ALA A 264 -12.17 -6.76 -3.06
C ALA A 264 -10.69 -7.16 -3.16
N ILE A 265 -9.89 -6.85 -2.14
CA ILE A 265 -8.46 -7.18 -2.14
C ILE A 265 -8.24 -8.69 -2.04
N ARG A 266 -9.12 -9.43 -1.35
CA ARG A 266 -9.09 -10.91 -1.30
C ARG A 266 -9.16 -11.55 -2.68
N TRP A 267 -9.89 -10.94 -3.61
CA TRP A 267 -10.09 -11.45 -4.97
C TRP A 267 -9.20 -10.78 -6.03
N GLY A 268 -8.17 -10.04 -5.61
CA GLY A 268 -7.13 -9.55 -6.50
C GLY A 268 -7.25 -8.08 -6.88
N ALA A 269 -8.09 -7.28 -6.23
CA ALA A 269 -8.02 -5.83 -6.39
C ALA A 269 -6.65 -5.33 -5.89
N ASP A 270 -5.90 -4.64 -6.75
CA ASP A 270 -4.59 -4.05 -6.38
C ASP A 270 -4.75 -2.70 -5.68
N ASN A 271 -5.82 -1.98 -6.03
CA ASN A 271 -6.20 -0.72 -5.40
C ASN A 271 -7.70 -0.71 -5.13
N VAL A 272 -8.08 0.07 -4.13
CA VAL A 272 -9.48 0.31 -3.78
C VAL A 272 -9.71 1.81 -3.71
N MET A 273 -10.76 2.29 -4.36
CA MET A 273 -11.21 3.68 -4.28
C MET A 273 -12.48 3.78 -3.45
N ASP A 274 -12.43 4.56 -2.37
CA ASP A 274 -13.61 5.00 -1.63
C ASP A 274 -14.31 6.13 -2.41
N LEU A 275 -15.43 5.81 -3.05
CA LEU A 275 -16.30 6.75 -3.77
C LEU A 275 -17.53 7.14 -2.94
N SER A 276 -17.43 7.07 -1.60
CA SER A 276 -18.50 7.43 -0.67
C SER A 276 -19.09 8.81 -0.95
N THR A 277 -20.41 8.91 -0.88
CA THR A 277 -21.16 10.16 -1.09
C THR A 277 -22.16 10.41 0.05
N GLY A 278 -22.32 11.69 0.42
CA GLY A 278 -23.30 12.10 1.42
C GLY A 278 -22.68 12.36 2.80
N ARG A 279 -23.10 11.60 3.81
CA ARG A 279 -22.72 11.80 5.22
C ARG A 279 -21.72 10.74 5.66
N ASN A 280 -21.05 10.97 6.80
CA ASN A 280 -20.10 10.03 7.42
C ASN A 280 -18.87 9.66 6.58
N ILE A 281 -18.58 10.42 5.52
CA ILE A 281 -17.53 10.08 4.56
C ILE A 281 -16.16 9.99 5.25
N HIS A 282 -15.80 10.98 6.07
CA HIS A 282 -14.50 10.99 6.74
C HIS A 282 -14.35 9.82 7.70
N ASN A 283 -15.33 9.60 8.59
CA ASN A 283 -15.25 8.51 9.57
C ASN A 283 -15.21 7.16 8.85
N THR A 284 -16.06 6.91 7.86
CA THR A 284 -16.02 5.66 7.09
C THR A 284 -14.66 5.43 6.44
N ARG A 285 -14.03 6.47 5.87
CA ARG A 285 -12.73 6.34 5.23
C ARG A 285 -11.59 6.04 6.21
N GLU A 286 -11.67 6.56 7.42
CA GLU A 286 -10.69 6.26 8.48
C GLU A 286 -10.74 4.79 8.92
N TRP A 287 -11.87 4.09 8.77
CA TRP A 287 -11.93 2.64 9.00
C TRP A 287 -11.40 1.82 7.83
N ILE A 288 -11.37 2.40 6.62
CA ILE A 288 -10.91 1.73 5.39
C ILE A 288 -9.38 1.78 5.27
N ILE A 289 -8.78 2.92 5.65
CA ILE A 289 -7.33 3.18 5.59
C ILE A 289 -6.68 2.66 6.87
#